data_AF-A0A4Y7RFQ7-F1
#
_entry.id   AF-A0A4Y7RFQ7-F1
#
_cell.length_a   1.000
_cell.length_b   1.000
_cell.length_c   1.000
_cell.angle_alpha   90.00
_cell.angle_beta   90.00
_cell.angle_gamma   90.00
#
_symmetry.space_group_name_H-M   'P 1'
#
loop_
_entity.id
_entity.type
_entity.pdbx_description
1 polymer ?
#
loop_
_entity_poly.entity_id
_entity_poly.type
_entity_poly.pdbx_seq_one_letter_code
_entity_poly.pdbx_strand_id
1 'polypeptide(L)'
;MNYNEQVRMFKHLIPIGPKSISELVEMLEAKADIKEIAPNELPGYARQTAIYNASHCILNEDLQVKPDNMLLLAFQIIQNEKSSYYYSDDIMGDDFIYVVFEKHTEYMWSNSQKLFLELELARGVSQHEFDTEGILFRSLVAHLASDYCLKNGI
;
A
#
# COMPACT_ATOMS: atom_id res chain seq x y z
N MET A 1 21.32 -5.72 5.16
CA MET A 1 21.61 -4.48 4.41
C MET A 1 21.39 -3.28 5.33
N ASN A 2 22.38 -2.40 5.51
CA ASN A 2 22.25 -1.20 6.34
C ASN A 2 21.53 -0.05 5.60
N TYR A 3 21.06 0.96 6.32
CA TYR A 3 20.25 2.04 5.73
C TYR A 3 20.92 2.77 4.54
N ASN A 4 22.21 3.11 4.65
CA ASN A 4 22.92 3.81 3.57
C ASN A 4 23.02 2.95 2.30
N GLU A 5 23.18 1.63 2.45
CA GLU A 5 23.13 0.68 1.32
C GLU A 5 21.75 0.66 0.68
N GLN A 6 20.69 0.64 1.49
CA GLN A 6 19.31 0.65 1.01
C GLN A 6 19.02 1.93 0.19
N VAL A 7 19.38 3.11 0.72
CA VAL A 7 19.19 4.38 0.00
C VAL A 7 19.95 4.39 -1.33
N ARG A 8 21.22 3.97 -1.33
CA ARG A 8 22.03 3.89 -2.56
C ARG A 8 21.38 2.97 -3.61
N MET A 9 20.81 1.85 -3.18
CA MET A 9 20.22 0.86 -4.07
C MET A 9 18.83 1.25 -4.56
N PHE A 10 18.00 1.91 -3.75
CA PHE A 10 16.57 2.02 -4.03
C PHE A 10 16.06 3.45 -4.23
N LYS A 11 16.80 4.49 -3.83
CA LYS A 11 16.35 5.90 -3.94
C LYS A 11 15.92 6.28 -5.36
N HIS A 12 16.63 5.78 -6.37
CA HIS A 12 16.34 6.08 -7.79
C HIS A 12 15.04 5.45 -8.32
N LEU A 13 14.45 4.50 -7.59
CA LEU A 13 13.18 3.87 -7.96
C LEU A 13 11.98 4.66 -7.44
N ILE A 14 12.17 5.53 -6.45
CA ILE A 14 11.08 6.21 -5.74
C ILE A 14 10.60 7.41 -6.56
N PRO A 15 9.34 7.44 -7.03
CA PRO A 15 8.78 8.58 -7.74
C PRO A 15 8.57 9.78 -6.81
N ILE A 16 8.78 10.98 -7.36
CA ILE A 16 8.46 12.25 -6.70
C ILE A 16 7.10 12.74 -7.22
N GLY A 17 6.22 13.14 -6.31
CA GLY A 17 4.85 13.55 -6.59
C GLY A 17 3.86 12.46 -6.20
N PRO A 18 3.27 12.52 -4.98
CA PRO A 18 2.35 11.49 -4.51
C PRO A 18 1.10 11.45 -5.40
N LYS A 19 0.79 10.26 -5.94
CA LYS A 19 -0.48 10.03 -6.65
C LYS A 19 -1.66 9.99 -5.69
N SER A 20 -2.78 10.54 -6.14
CA SER A 20 -4.07 10.44 -5.46
C SER A 20 -4.62 9.01 -5.45
N ILE A 21 -5.61 8.74 -4.59
CA ILE A 21 -6.32 7.45 -4.58
C ILE A 21 -6.92 7.12 -5.97
N SER A 22 -7.48 8.11 -6.68
CA SER A 22 -8.07 7.89 -8.01
C SER A 22 -7.01 7.38 -9.01
N GLU A 23 -5.85 8.02 -9.05
CA GLU A 23 -4.76 7.62 -9.94
C GLU A 23 -4.19 6.24 -9.57
N LEU A 24 -4.19 5.89 -8.29
CA LEU A 24 -3.80 4.54 -7.85
C LEU A 24 -4.83 3.48 -8.25
N VAL A 25 -6.13 3.80 -8.18
CA VAL A 25 -7.19 2.91 -8.65
C VAL A 25 -7.12 2.72 -10.17
N GLU A 26 -6.93 3.79 -10.94
CA GLU A 26 -6.73 3.70 -12.40
C GLU A 26 -5.53 2.81 -12.76
N MET A 27 -4.43 2.92 -12.00
CA MET A 27 -3.26 2.07 -12.16
C MET A 27 -3.55 0.60 -11.84
N LEU A 28 -4.36 0.33 -10.81
CA LEU A 28 -4.83 -1.01 -10.47
C LEU A 28 -5.71 -1.61 -11.58
N GLU A 29 -6.69 -0.86 -12.07
CA GLU A 29 -7.59 -1.27 -13.15
C GLU A 29 -6.83 -1.59 -14.45
N ALA A 30 -5.75 -0.88 -14.72
CA ALA A 30 -4.89 -1.15 -15.86
C ALA A 30 -4.11 -2.48 -15.74
N LYS A 31 -3.90 -2.99 -14.52
CA LYS A 31 -3.06 -4.17 -14.25
C LYS A 31 -3.84 -5.42 -13.91
N ALA A 32 -4.98 -5.29 -13.24
CA ALA A 32 -5.81 -6.39 -12.80
C ALA A 32 -7.29 -6.04 -12.96
N ASP A 33 -8.12 -7.07 -13.13
CA ASP A 33 -9.55 -6.88 -13.00
C ASP A 33 -9.87 -6.73 -11.51
N ILE A 34 -10.49 -5.61 -11.13
CA ILE A 34 -10.85 -5.31 -9.75
C ILE A 34 -12.37 -5.16 -9.60
N LYS A 35 -12.87 -5.43 -8.41
CA LYS A 35 -14.27 -5.23 -8.04
C LYS A 35 -14.32 -4.39 -6.77
N GLU A 36 -14.95 -3.23 -6.82
CA GLU A 36 -15.28 -2.49 -5.60
C GLU A 36 -16.21 -3.34 -4.73
N ILE A 37 -15.89 -3.46 -3.45
CA ILE A 37 -16.66 -4.19 -2.46
C ILE A 37 -17.04 -3.26 -1.32
N ALA A 38 -18.20 -3.49 -0.72
CA ALA A 38 -18.58 -2.75 0.46
C ALA A 38 -17.63 -3.09 1.63
N PRO A 39 -17.33 -2.15 2.54
CA PRO A 39 -16.41 -2.42 3.65
C PRO A 39 -16.81 -3.57 4.58
N ASN A 40 -18.09 -3.96 4.60
CA ASN A 40 -18.60 -5.11 5.35
C ASN A 40 -18.40 -6.46 4.64
N GLU A 41 -17.99 -6.47 3.36
CA GLU A 41 -17.57 -7.66 2.61
C GLU A 41 -16.09 -7.99 2.83
N LEU A 42 -15.31 -7.08 3.43
CA LEU A 42 -13.96 -7.37 3.89
C LEU A 42 -13.98 -8.40 5.04
N PRO A 43 -12.91 -9.21 5.22
CA PRO A 43 -12.73 -9.99 6.42
C PRO A 43 -12.89 -9.11 7.67
N GLY A 44 -13.60 -9.62 8.69
CA GLY A 44 -14.01 -8.79 9.83
C GLY A 44 -12.84 -8.14 10.60
N TYR A 45 -11.68 -8.80 10.62
CA TYR A 45 -10.46 -8.25 11.20
C TYR A 45 -9.84 -7.17 10.30
N ALA A 46 -9.90 -7.33 8.98
CA ALA A 46 -9.30 -6.42 8.00
C ALA A 46 -9.90 -5.02 8.09
N ARG A 47 -11.23 -4.93 8.19
CA ARG A 47 -11.92 -3.65 8.37
C ARG A 47 -11.50 -2.94 9.65
N GLN A 48 -11.44 -3.67 10.77
CA GLN A 48 -11.04 -3.09 12.06
C GLN A 48 -9.59 -2.61 12.05
N THR A 49 -8.70 -3.43 11.49
CA THR A 49 -7.29 -3.08 11.31
C THR A 49 -7.10 -1.87 10.40
N ALA A 50 -7.84 -1.78 9.29
CA ALA A 50 -7.77 -0.62 8.40
C ALA A 50 -8.17 0.68 9.10
N ILE A 51 -9.27 0.67 9.87
CA ILE A 51 -9.72 1.84 10.65
C ILE A 51 -8.69 2.21 11.71
N TYR A 52 -8.22 1.22 12.48
CA TYR A 52 -7.23 1.44 13.53
C TYR A 52 -5.93 2.03 12.94
N ASN A 53 -5.39 1.43 11.89
CA ASN A 53 -4.17 1.88 11.27
C ASN A 53 -4.32 3.26 10.62
N ALA A 54 -5.41 3.53 9.91
CA ALA A 54 -5.67 4.85 9.35
C ALA A 54 -5.74 5.92 10.44
N SER A 55 -6.27 5.61 11.63
CA SER A 55 -6.37 6.61 12.72
C SER A 55 -5.02 6.96 13.33
N HIS A 56 -4.05 6.05 13.26
CA HIS A 56 -2.73 6.19 13.85
C HIS A 56 -1.61 6.33 12.81
N CYS A 57 -1.95 6.48 11.53
CA CYS A 57 -0.94 6.64 10.48
C CYS A 57 -0.39 8.06 10.48
N ILE A 58 0.85 8.22 10.00
CA ILE A 58 1.51 9.53 9.91
C ILE A 58 0.72 10.53 9.05
N LEU A 59 -0.02 10.04 8.05
CA LEU A 59 -0.86 10.86 7.18
C LEU A 59 -2.07 11.45 7.92
N ASN A 60 -2.44 10.91 9.07
CA ASN A 60 -3.52 11.42 9.93
C ASN A 60 -3.01 12.32 11.06
N GLU A 61 -1.69 12.56 11.17
CA GLU A 61 -1.12 13.34 12.28
C GLU A 61 -1.72 14.76 12.33
N ASP A 62 -1.85 15.42 11.18
CA ASP A 62 -2.46 16.76 11.12
C ASP A 62 -3.98 16.73 10.96
N LEU A 63 -4.53 15.72 10.28
CA LEU A 63 -5.96 15.66 9.95
C LEU A 63 -6.83 15.24 11.15
N GLN A 64 -6.30 14.41 12.05
CA GLN A 64 -6.96 13.95 13.26
C GLN A 64 -8.36 13.36 13.01
N VAL A 65 -8.52 12.64 11.88
CA VAL A 65 -9.75 11.94 11.52
C VAL A 65 -10.01 10.83 12.54
N LYS A 66 -11.18 10.89 13.17
CA LYS A 66 -11.60 9.89 14.15
C LYS A 66 -12.09 8.61 13.46
N PRO A 67 -11.94 7.43 14.09
CA PRO A 67 -12.42 6.16 13.57
C PRO A 67 -13.86 6.18 13.02
N ASP A 68 -14.79 6.81 13.75
CA ASP A 68 -16.22 6.86 13.37
C ASP A 68 -16.49 7.70 12.10
N ASN A 69 -15.54 8.55 11.70
CA ASN A 69 -15.66 9.43 10.53
C ASN A 69 -14.90 8.90 9.31
N MET A 70 -14.25 7.74 9.41
CA MET A 70 -13.47 7.19 8.31
C MET A 70 -14.32 6.66 7.19
N LEU A 71 -13.85 6.89 5.97
CA LEU A 71 -14.50 6.42 4.75
C LEU A 71 -13.58 5.46 4.03
N LEU A 72 -13.84 4.17 4.22
CA LEU A 72 -13.12 3.11 3.55
C LEU A 72 -13.63 2.92 2.11
N LEU A 73 -12.68 2.84 1.18
CA LEU A 73 -12.88 2.37 -0.18
C LEU A 73 -12.12 1.06 -0.33
N ALA A 74 -12.81 -0.02 -0.70
CA ALA A 74 -12.22 -1.35 -0.75
C ALA A 74 -12.43 -2.02 -2.10
N PHE A 75 -11.39 -2.69 -2.59
CA PHE A 75 -11.44 -3.44 -3.84
C PHE A 75 -10.94 -4.85 -3.63
N GLN A 76 -11.69 -5.82 -4.17
CA GLN A 76 -11.22 -7.18 -4.38
C GLN A 76 -10.45 -7.24 -5.70
N ILE A 77 -9.30 -7.91 -5.70
CA ILE A 77 -8.59 -8.30 -6.91
C ILE A 77 -9.21 -9.60 -7.42
N ILE A 78 -9.71 -9.63 -8.65
CA ILE A 78 -10.32 -10.84 -9.22
C ILE A 78 -9.22 -11.81 -9.62
N GLN A 79 -9.32 -13.07 -9.16
CA GLN A 79 -8.35 -14.11 -9.49
C GLN A 79 -8.51 -14.55 -10.94
N ASN A 80 -7.52 -14.22 -11.78
CA ASN A 80 -7.45 -14.62 -13.19
C ASN A 80 -6.01 -14.50 -13.72
N GLU A 81 -5.82 -14.65 -15.03
CA GLU A 81 -4.48 -14.60 -15.66
C GLU A 81 -3.75 -13.28 -15.38
N LYS A 82 -4.46 -12.13 -15.37
CA LYS A 82 -3.87 -10.81 -15.12
C LYS A 82 -3.34 -10.66 -13.69
N SER A 83 -4.06 -11.21 -12.72
CA SER A 83 -3.72 -11.10 -11.30
C SER A 83 -2.88 -12.27 -10.77
N SER A 84 -2.53 -13.24 -11.62
CA SER A 84 -1.75 -14.44 -11.26
C SER A 84 -0.44 -14.11 -10.51
N TYR A 85 0.20 -12.98 -10.85
CA TYR A 85 1.39 -12.49 -10.15
C TYR A 85 1.14 -12.26 -8.65
N TYR A 86 0.00 -11.68 -8.28
CA TYR A 86 -0.34 -11.38 -6.88
C TYR A 86 -0.78 -12.62 -6.10
N TYR A 87 -1.39 -13.58 -6.80
CA TYR A 87 -1.87 -14.86 -6.24
C TYR A 87 -0.78 -15.95 -6.21
N SER A 88 0.48 -15.62 -6.55
CA SER A 88 1.57 -16.59 -6.63
C SER A 88 2.24 -16.92 -5.28
N ASP A 89 1.96 -16.15 -4.23
CA ASP A 89 2.40 -16.43 -2.86
C ASP A 89 1.22 -16.97 -2.01
N ASP A 90 1.52 -17.58 -0.86
CA ASP A 90 0.49 -18.04 0.08
C ASP A 90 -0.38 -16.86 0.53
N ILE A 91 -1.64 -16.86 0.11
CA ILE A 91 -2.66 -15.93 0.62
C ILE A 91 -3.00 -16.46 2.01
N MET A 92 -2.27 -15.95 3.00
CA MET A 92 -2.39 -16.39 4.40
C MET A 92 -3.80 -16.10 4.93
N GLY A 93 -4.68 -17.09 4.87
CA GLY A 93 -5.93 -17.15 5.63
C GLY A 93 -7.13 -16.36 5.09
N ASP A 94 -7.00 -15.65 3.97
CA ASP A 94 -8.11 -14.94 3.32
C ASP A 94 -8.54 -15.59 2.01
N ASP A 95 -9.84 -15.49 1.70
CA ASP A 95 -10.42 -16.04 0.47
C ASP A 95 -10.03 -15.28 -0.81
N PHE A 96 -9.57 -14.02 -0.68
CA PHE A 96 -9.20 -13.17 -1.82
C PHE A 96 -8.18 -12.09 -1.44
N ILE A 97 -7.49 -11.57 -2.45
CA ILE A 97 -6.62 -10.39 -2.30
C ILE A 97 -7.48 -9.12 -2.35
N TYR A 98 -7.22 -8.18 -1.45
CA TYR A 98 -7.90 -6.91 -1.42
C TYR A 98 -6.97 -5.75 -1.12
N VAL A 99 -7.40 -4.56 -1.56
CA VAL A 99 -6.81 -3.28 -1.19
C VAL A 99 -7.86 -2.42 -0.51
N VAL A 100 -7.46 -1.70 0.52
CA VAL A 100 -8.30 -0.73 1.23
C VAL A 100 -7.60 0.63 1.20
N PHE A 101 -8.38 1.66 0.92
CA PHE A 101 -8.00 3.06 1.07
C PHE A 101 -8.90 3.72 2.12
N GLU A 102 -8.37 4.69 2.86
CA GLU A 102 -9.20 5.63 3.64
C GLU A 102 -9.14 7.00 2.95
N LYS A 103 -10.31 7.56 2.63
CA LYS A 103 -10.43 8.71 1.70
C LYS A 103 -9.90 10.03 2.26
N HIS A 104 -9.86 10.22 3.58
CA HIS A 104 -9.44 11.49 4.17
C HIS A 104 -7.94 11.55 4.42
N THR A 105 -7.40 10.48 4.99
CA THR A 105 -6.00 10.30 5.40
C THR A 105 -5.13 9.77 4.28
N GLU A 106 -5.72 9.31 3.18
CA GLU A 106 -5.04 8.61 2.10
C GLU A 106 -4.31 7.35 2.56
N TYR A 107 -4.64 6.83 3.76
CA TYR A 107 -4.14 5.53 4.22
C TYR A 107 -4.47 4.46 3.19
N MET A 108 -3.54 3.51 3.02
CA MET A 108 -3.68 2.42 2.07
C MET A 108 -3.05 1.16 2.62
N TRP A 109 -3.67 0.01 2.33
CA TRP A 109 -3.16 -1.28 2.73
C TRP A 109 -3.69 -2.39 1.81
N SER A 110 -2.91 -3.46 1.66
CA SER A 110 -3.33 -4.68 0.96
C SER A 110 -2.82 -5.91 1.71
N ASN A 111 -3.58 -7.01 1.66
CA ASN A 111 -3.16 -8.29 2.21
C ASN A 111 -2.14 -9.02 1.32
N SER A 112 -1.84 -8.50 0.13
CA SER A 112 -0.76 -8.97 -0.73
C SER A 112 0.44 -8.02 -0.62
N GLN A 113 1.57 -8.52 -0.11
CA GLN A 113 2.81 -7.73 0.04
C GLN A 113 3.30 -7.18 -1.32
N LYS A 114 3.22 -7.99 -2.38
CA LYS A 114 3.56 -7.59 -3.75
C LYS A 114 2.72 -6.41 -4.20
N LEU A 115 1.40 -6.50 -4.04
CA LEU A 115 0.47 -5.45 -4.42
C LEU A 115 0.64 -4.19 -3.57
N PHE A 116 0.85 -4.35 -2.26
CA PHE A 116 1.08 -3.24 -1.35
C PHE A 116 2.33 -2.44 -1.73
N LEU A 117 3.47 -3.11 -1.92
CA LEU A 117 4.72 -2.46 -2.32
C LEU A 117 4.60 -1.77 -3.68
N GLU A 118 3.93 -2.42 -4.63
CA GLU A 118 3.69 -1.84 -5.94
C GLU A 118 2.87 -0.55 -5.88
N LEU A 119 1.83 -0.53 -5.03
CA LEU A 119 1.02 0.65 -4.80
C LEU A 119 1.78 1.76 -4.07
N GLU A 120 2.59 1.44 -3.06
CA GLU A 120 3.42 2.43 -2.37
C GLU A 120 4.45 3.05 -3.33
N LEU A 121 5.08 2.23 -4.16
CA LEU A 121 6.02 2.71 -5.17
C LEU A 121 5.31 3.57 -6.22
N ALA A 122 4.12 3.14 -6.68
CA ALA A 122 3.33 3.90 -7.63
C ALA A 122 2.86 5.24 -7.05
N ARG A 123 2.50 5.28 -5.76
CA ARG A 123 2.16 6.50 -5.06
C ARG A 123 3.35 7.44 -5.07
N GLY A 124 4.53 6.99 -4.67
CA GLY A 124 5.69 7.85 -4.51
C GLY A 124 5.59 8.75 -3.27
N VAL A 125 6.48 9.74 -3.20
CA VAL A 125 6.57 10.65 -2.05
C VAL A 125 6.63 12.10 -2.49
N SER A 126 6.40 13.04 -1.57
CA SER A 126 6.58 14.46 -1.84
C SER A 126 8.06 14.80 -2.08
N GLN A 127 8.33 15.92 -2.74
CA GLN A 127 9.71 16.42 -2.89
C GLN A 127 10.39 16.62 -1.52
N HIS A 128 9.65 17.12 -0.53
CA HIS A 128 10.16 17.30 0.83
C HIS A 128 10.62 15.96 1.44
N GLU A 129 9.75 14.94 1.41
CA GLU A 129 10.08 13.60 1.88
C GLU A 129 11.32 13.01 1.19
N PHE A 130 11.47 13.25 -0.11
CA PHE A 130 12.61 12.76 -0.89
C PHE A 130 13.94 13.46 -0.54
N ASP A 131 13.88 14.77 -0.30
CA ASP A 131 15.05 15.61 -0.01
C ASP A 131 15.54 15.44 1.43
N THR A 132 14.61 15.35 2.39
CA THR A 132 14.92 15.20 3.80
C THR A 132 15.02 13.74 4.25
N GLU A 133 14.76 12.80 3.34
CA GLU A 133 14.59 11.38 3.67
C GLU A 133 13.59 11.21 4.83
N GLY A 134 12.38 11.73 4.64
CA GLY A 134 11.31 11.70 5.64
C GLY A 134 10.80 10.28 5.95
N ILE A 135 9.78 10.17 6.80
CA ILE A 135 9.30 8.89 7.30
C ILE A 135 8.73 8.02 6.17
N LEU A 136 7.98 8.60 5.24
CA LEU A 136 7.39 7.87 4.11
C LEU A 136 8.48 7.41 3.15
N PHE A 137 9.47 8.27 2.88
CA PHE A 137 10.64 7.88 2.10
C PHE A 137 11.40 6.71 2.73
N ARG A 138 11.69 6.79 4.04
CA ARG A 138 12.39 5.74 4.79
C ARG A 138 11.60 4.42 4.81
N SER A 139 10.28 4.51 4.98
CA SER A 139 9.38 3.35 4.95
C SER A 139 9.46 2.64 3.60
N LEU A 140 9.33 3.39 2.49
CA LEU A 140 9.38 2.82 1.14
C LEU A 140 10.74 2.20 0.81
N VAL A 141 11.85 2.86 1.19
CA VAL A 141 13.20 2.28 1.04
C VAL A 141 13.34 0.98 1.83
N ALA A 142 12.81 0.93 3.05
CA ALA A 142 12.85 -0.27 3.88
C ALA A 142 12.04 -1.42 3.27
N HIS A 143 10.83 -1.15 2.75
CA HIS A 143 10.02 -2.17 2.08
C HIS A 143 10.68 -2.71 0.81
N LEU A 144 11.29 -1.85 -0.01
CA LEU A 144 12.08 -2.26 -1.18
C LEU A 144 13.27 -3.15 -0.78
N ALA A 145 13.96 -2.81 0.30
CA ALA A 145 15.06 -3.59 0.82
C ALA A 145 14.61 -4.97 1.34
N SER A 146 13.49 -5.02 2.07
CA SER A 146 12.90 -6.26 2.55
C SER A 146 12.49 -7.18 1.39
N ASP A 147 11.83 -6.64 0.36
CA ASP A 147 11.46 -7.40 -0.84
C ASP A 147 12.70 -7.93 -1.58
N TYR A 148 13.75 -7.10 -1.72
CA TYR A 148 15.02 -7.55 -2.30
C TYR A 148 15.66 -8.69 -1.50
N CYS A 149 15.72 -8.57 -0.18
CA CYS A 149 16.24 -9.61 0.71
C CYS A 149 15.46 -10.92 0.58
N LEU A 150 14.13 -10.85 0.60
CA LEU A 150 13.26 -12.03 0.42
C LEU A 150 13.50 -12.73 -0.92
N LYS A 151 13.59 -11.97 -2.02
CA LYS A 151 13.84 -12.52 -3.36
C LYS A 151 15.22 -13.15 -3.54
N ASN A 152 16.20 -12.71 -2.75
CA ASN A 152 17.59 -13.18 -2.86
C ASN A 152 17.99 -14.15 -1.71
N GLY A 153 17.10 -14.40 -0.75
CA GLY A 153 17.37 -15.29 0.40
C GLY A 153 18.47 -14.79 1.35
N ILE A 154 18.54 -13.47 1.58
CA ILE A 154 19.57 -12.79 2.41
C ILE A 154 18.95 -12.09 3.60
#